data_AF-A0AA42PJZ2-F1
#
_entry.id   AF-A0AA42PJZ2-F1
#
_cell.length_a   1.000
_cell.length_b   1.000
_cell.length_c   1.000
_cell.angle_alpha   90.00
_cell.angle_beta   90.00
_cell.angle_gamma   90.00
#
_symmetry.space_group_name_H-M   'P 1'
#
loop_
_entity.id
_entity.type
_entity.pdbx_description
1 polymer ?
#
loop_
_entity_poly.entity_id
_entity_poly.type
_entity_poly.pdbx_seq_one_letter_code
_entity_poly.pdbx_strand_id
1 'polypeptide(L)'
;MAEWIALDRLLVDPQPQRRIGLCEGEVIDHPRFRQRVLAWRAAFAAADGRDWALYFDDAVAFAAALFGAWHAGKRVFLAADNLPATLQALQPQVSGFAGDVSADYRPLVASAIGGDAALQALDERACELCVFTSGSTGQPSAISKRMDQLTREVDALQAAFGAQLEGAQVHGTVSHQHIYGLLFRVLWPLAAGRLIHPRRFFHEDLVGALAGTDTVLVATPAHLKRLPEQLDWASLHGRLRAVFSSGGPLPEEAARQVRQWLGVAPTEVYGSSETGGIAWRRWDTDLPPWQPLPGVQWRIDDGCLAVASAHLENADWWRTQDRVEALADGRFRLLGRADRIVKIEERRVSLDALERALREDAEVDDVRVLVLPGQREQLAAVVVPADRALLDGGDAARRALGQRLGARLASAHDAVTRPRRWRLVQALPINAQGKVTQAALATLFQPLMPEPVWDQRSADSATLRMTLDPALRPFQGHFPQAAILPGVAQLDWAVRFGRQAFAMPAGFLRMDAVKFQHVARPGDELTLQLDWDAARGVLTFRYTSRHGVHASGKVVFADVD
;
A
#
# COMPACT_ATOMS: atom_id res chain seq x y z
N MET A 1 -12.40 -35.03 -2.62
CA MET A 1 -11.17 -34.21 -2.56
C MET A 1 -11.01 -33.60 -3.95
N ALA A 2 -10.77 -32.29 -4.05
CA ALA A 2 -10.60 -31.67 -5.36
C ALA A 2 -9.21 -32.02 -5.91
N GLU A 3 -9.15 -32.54 -7.13
CA GLU A 3 -7.90 -32.94 -7.77
C GLU A 3 -7.01 -31.71 -8.06
N TRP A 4 -5.70 -31.83 -7.90
CA TRP A 4 -4.77 -30.80 -8.33
C TRP A 4 -4.76 -30.69 -9.86
N ILE A 5 -4.88 -29.48 -10.41
CA ILE A 5 -4.78 -29.22 -11.84
C ILE A 5 -3.74 -28.14 -12.06
N ALA A 6 -2.72 -28.43 -12.86
CA ALA A 6 -1.73 -27.43 -13.26
C ALA A 6 -2.39 -26.25 -13.98
N LEU A 7 -1.89 -25.03 -13.76
CA LEU A 7 -2.55 -23.82 -14.24
C LEU A 7 -2.67 -23.78 -15.77
N ASP A 8 -1.66 -24.26 -16.49
CA ASP A 8 -1.62 -24.32 -17.95
C ASP A 8 -2.73 -25.21 -18.53
N ARG A 9 -3.12 -26.25 -17.79
CA ARG A 9 -4.18 -27.21 -18.17
C ARG A 9 -5.51 -26.97 -17.48
N LEU A 10 -5.61 -25.93 -16.64
CA LEU A 10 -6.78 -25.66 -15.80
C LEU A 10 -8.08 -25.68 -16.59
N LEU A 11 -8.07 -25.24 -17.85
CA LEU A 11 -9.28 -25.02 -18.64
C LEU A 11 -9.50 -26.01 -19.78
N VAL A 12 -8.63 -27.01 -19.94
CA VAL A 12 -8.69 -27.97 -21.05
C VAL A 12 -9.98 -28.78 -20.97
N ASP A 13 -10.13 -29.56 -19.91
CA ASP A 13 -11.28 -30.45 -19.72
C ASP A 13 -12.27 -29.86 -18.70
N PRO A 14 -13.58 -29.86 -18.99
CA PRO A 14 -14.58 -29.39 -18.04
C PRO A 14 -14.65 -30.32 -16.82
N GLN A 15 -14.72 -29.73 -15.62
CA GLN A 15 -14.79 -30.44 -14.35
C GLN A 15 -16.07 -30.06 -13.59
N PRO A 16 -17.26 -30.61 -13.93
CA PRO A 16 -18.56 -30.14 -13.40
C PRO A 16 -18.69 -30.16 -11.87
N GLN A 17 -17.93 -31.03 -11.19
CA GLN A 17 -17.95 -31.13 -9.73
C GLN A 17 -17.02 -30.11 -9.04
N ARG A 18 -16.14 -29.45 -9.79
CA ARG A 18 -15.17 -28.49 -9.25
C ARG A 18 -15.81 -27.11 -9.15
N ARG A 19 -15.88 -26.59 -7.93
CA ARG A 19 -16.30 -25.21 -7.65
C ARG A 19 -15.09 -24.28 -7.70
N ILE A 20 -15.26 -23.09 -8.27
CA ILE A 20 -14.20 -22.10 -8.44
C ILE A 20 -14.26 -21.05 -7.34
N GLY A 21 -15.42 -20.43 -7.15
CA GLY A 21 -15.57 -19.37 -6.16
C GLY A 21 -16.95 -18.75 -6.18
N LEU A 22 -17.14 -17.77 -5.32
CA LEU A 22 -18.33 -16.93 -5.31
C LEU A 22 -18.07 -15.67 -6.15
N CYS A 23 -19.01 -15.33 -7.03
CA CYS A 23 -19.01 -14.09 -7.79
C CYS A 23 -20.45 -13.56 -7.79
N GLU A 24 -20.65 -12.29 -7.41
CA GLU A 24 -21.99 -11.67 -7.32
C GLU A 24 -22.99 -12.47 -6.47
N GLY A 25 -22.51 -13.14 -5.42
CA GLY A 25 -23.32 -13.97 -4.53
C GLY A 25 -23.64 -15.38 -5.05
N GLU A 26 -23.22 -15.72 -6.28
CA GLU A 26 -23.44 -17.04 -6.87
C GLU A 26 -22.18 -17.90 -6.85
N VAL A 27 -22.34 -19.20 -6.62
CA VAL A 27 -21.26 -20.17 -6.79
C VAL A 27 -21.01 -20.39 -8.28
N ILE A 28 -19.79 -20.14 -8.71
CA ILE A 28 -19.32 -20.41 -10.07
C ILE A 28 -18.59 -21.75 -10.06
N ASP A 29 -19.10 -22.70 -10.86
CA ASP A 29 -18.43 -23.96 -11.13
C ASP A 29 -17.42 -23.84 -12.28
N HIS A 30 -16.64 -24.89 -12.48
CA HIS A 30 -15.58 -24.89 -13.49
C HIS A 30 -16.11 -24.76 -14.93
N PRO A 31 -17.20 -25.44 -15.37
CA PRO A 31 -17.79 -25.19 -16.68
C PRO A 31 -18.23 -23.73 -16.90
N ARG A 32 -18.91 -23.10 -15.93
CA ARG A 32 -19.32 -21.68 -16.03
C ARG A 32 -18.12 -20.74 -16.02
N PHE A 33 -17.06 -21.08 -15.28
CA PHE A 33 -15.79 -20.34 -15.32
C PHE A 33 -15.13 -20.42 -16.71
N ARG A 34 -15.08 -21.60 -17.34
CA ARG A 34 -14.58 -21.75 -18.73
C ARG A 34 -15.35 -20.89 -19.71
N GLN A 35 -16.68 -20.83 -19.60
CA GLN A 35 -17.52 -19.96 -20.43
C GLN A 35 -17.18 -18.48 -20.26
N ARG A 36 -16.93 -18.02 -19.04
CA ARG A 36 -16.48 -16.65 -18.77
C ARG A 36 -15.09 -16.38 -19.35
N VAL A 37 -14.18 -17.34 -19.28
CA VAL A 37 -12.86 -17.23 -19.92
C VAL A 37 -12.99 -17.11 -21.44
N LEU A 38 -13.86 -17.91 -22.07
CA LEU A 38 -14.13 -17.82 -23.51
C LEU A 38 -14.69 -16.46 -23.93
N ALA A 39 -15.61 -15.91 -23.15
CA ALA A 39 -16.17 -14.57 -23.37
C ALA A 39 -15.09 -13.47 -23.31
N TRP A 40 -14.17 -13.56 -22.34
CA TRP A 40 -13.03 -12.64 -22.25
C TRP A 40 -12.01 -12.84 -23.37
N ARG A 41 -11.69 -14.10 -23.70
CA ARG A 41 -10.81 -14.44 -24.84
C ARG A 41 -11.34 -13.82 -26.13
N ALA A 42 -12.64 -13.93 -26.41
CA ALA A 42 -13.26 -13.34 -27.59
C ALA A 42 -13.14 -11.81 -27.60
N ALA A 43 -13.44 -11.16 -26.46
CA ALA A 43 -13.30 -9.71 -26.32
C ALA A 43 -11.86 -9.24 -26.57
N PHE A 44 -10.87 -9.88 -25.95
CA PHE A 44 -9.46 -9.54 -26.15
C PHE A 44 -8.98 -9.85 -27.57
N ALA A 45 -9.42 -10.94 -28.18
CA ALA A 45 -9.05 -11.28 -29.55
C ALA A 45 -9.58 -10.25 -30.56
N ALA A 46 -10.75 -9.67 -30.31
CA ALA A 46 -11.33 -8.61 -31.13
C ALA A 46 -10.72 -7.21 -30.87
N ALA A 47 -10.03 -7.03 -29.74
CA ALA A 47 -9.44 -5.76 -29.34
C ALA A 47 -7.98 -5.63 -29.81
N ASP A 48 -7.62 -4.44 -30.29
CA ASP A 48 -6.28 -4.15 -30.77
C ASP A 48 -5.23 -4.08 -29.64
N GLY A 49 -3.97 -4.30 -30.01
CA GLY A 49 -2.83 -4.20 -29.10
C GLY A 49 -2.64 -5.41 -28.19
N ARG A 50 -1.43 -5.55 -27.65
CA ARG A 50 -0.98 -6.71 -26.88
C ARG A 50 -1.09 -6.50 -25.36
N ASP A 51 -0.81 -5.29 -24.91
CA ASP A 51 -0.63 -4.97 -23.49
C ASP A 51 -1.93 -4.45 -22.89
N TRP A 52 -2.45 -5.08 -21.85
CA TRP A 52 -3.76 -4.73 -21.26
C TRP A 52 -3.68 -4.63 -19.74
N ALA A 53 -4.14 -3.52 -19.18
CA ALA A 53 -4.25 -3.34 -17.74
C ALA A 53 -5.56 -3.94 -17.21
N LEU A 54 -5.48 -4.76 -16.17
CA LEU A 54 -6.64 -5.34 -15.49
C LEU A 54 -6.78 -4.77 -14.07
N TYR A 55 -7.99 -4.34 -13.75
CA TYR A 55 -8.42 -4.07 -12.37
C TYR A 55 -9.83 -4.62 -12.18
N PHE A 56 -10.04 -5.47 -11.17
CA PHE A 56 -11.32 -6.04 -10.84
C PHE A 56 -11.44 -6.13 -9.32
N ASP A 57 -12.60 -5.82 -8.75
CA ASP A 57 -12.81 -6.01 -7.32
C ASP A 57 -13.05 -7.49 -6.99
N ASP A 58 -13.73 -8.23 -7.87
CA ASP A 58 -14.00 -9.66 -7.73
C ASP A 58 -12.87 -10.55 -8.28
N ALA A 59 -12.42 -11.51 -7.45
CA ALA A 59 -11.28 -12.37 -7.77
C ALA A 59 -11.60 -13.44 -8.83
N VAL A 60 -12.85 -13.91 -8.91
CA VAL A 60 -13.28 -14.90 -9.92
C VAL A 60 -13.46 -14.21 -11.27
N ALA A 61 -14.03 -13.00 -11.29
CA ALA A 61 -14.11 -12.17 -12.49
C ALA A 61 -12.72 -11.81 -13.03
N PHE A 62 -11.81 -11.38 -12.15
CA PHE A 62 -10.40 -11.16 -12.47
C PHE A 62 -9.76 -12.39 -13.11
N ALA A 63 -9.92 -13.57 -12.48
CA ALA A 63 -9.33 -14.80 -12.97
C ALA A 63 -9.83 -15.16 -14.38
N ALA A 64 -11.13 -14.95 -14.64
CA ALA A 64 -11.69 -15.21 -15.96
C ALA A 64 -11.09 -14.27 -17.03
N ALA A 65 -10.92 -12.99 -16.70
CA ALA A 65 -10.28 -12.01 -17.58
C ALA A 65 -8.79 -12.31 -17.81
N LEU A 66 -8.05 -12.67 -16.77
CA LEU A 66 -6.62 -13.02 -16.85
C LEU A 66 -6.39 -14.20 -17.81
N PHE A 67 -7.09 -15.32 -17.59
CA PHE A 67 -6.97 -16.49 -18.48
C PHE A 67 -7.50 -16.20 -19.88
N GLY A 68 -8.56 -15.39 -20.02
CA GLY A 68 -9.06 -14.95 -21.32
C GLY A 68 -8.03 -14.13 -22.11
N ALA A 69 -7.34 -13.21 -21.44
CA ALA A 69 -6.27 -12.41 -22.01
C ALA A 69 -5.09 -13.29 -22.47
N TRP A 70 -4.65 -14.23 -21.64
CA TRP A 70 -3.59 -15.18 -22.01
C TRP A 70 -3.98 -16.07 -23.19
N HIS A 71 -5.20 -16.60 -23.24
CA HIS A 71 -5.67 -17.36 -24.40
C HIS A 71 -5.82 -16.51 -25.68
N ALA A 72 -5.91 -15.20 -25.56
CA ALA A 72 -5.91 -14.25 -26.67
C ALA A 72 -4.50 -13.72 -27.01
N GLY A 73 -3.44 -14.26 -26.38
CA GLY A 73 -2.06 -13.85 -26.61
C GLY A 73 -1.72 -12.45 -26.08
N LYS A 74 -2.48 -11.94 -25.12
CA LYS A 74 -2.27 -10.62 -24.51
C LYS A 74 -1.30 -10.74 -23.33
N ARG A 75 -0.52 -9.67 -23.12
CA ARG A 75 0.28 -9.48 -21.90
C ARG A 75 -0.50 -8.62 -20.93
N VAL A 76 -0.57 -9.07 -19.68
CA VAL A 76 -1.41 -8.43 -18.66
C VAL A 76 -0.57 -7.53 -17.77
N PHE A 77 -1.08 -6.34 -17.48
CA PHE A 77 -0.55 -5.41 -16.48
C PHE A 77 -1.51 -5.37 -15.30
N LEU A 78 -1.01 -5.66 -14.09
CA LEU A 78 -1.82 -5.66 -12.88
C LEU A 78 -1.86 -4.24 -12.30
N ALA A 79 -3.00 -3.57 -12.43
CA ALA A 79 -3.19 -2.26 -11.83
C ALA A 79 -3.38 -2.40 -10.31
N ALA A 80 -2.52 -1.74 -9.51
CA ALA A 80 -2.55 -1.87 -8.05
C ALA A 80 -3.83 -1.31 -7.41
N ASP A 81 -4.45 -0.32 -8.06
CA ASP A 81 -5.73 0.30 -7.75
C ASP A 81 -6.34 0.92 -9.02
N ASN A 82 -7.58 1.40 -8.95
CA ASN A 82 -8.27 2.10 -10.04
C ASN A 82 -8.29 3.63 -9.84
N LEU A 83 -7.36 4.19 -9.06
CA LEU A 83 -7.30 5.62 -8.83
C LEU A 83 -6.86 6.36 -10.11
N PRO A 84 -7.35 7.59 -10.36
CA PRO A 84 -7.01 8.34 -11.57
C PRO A 84 -5.50 8.47 -11.83
N ALA A 85 -4.70 8.68 -10.78
CA ALA A 85 -3.24 8.81 -10.90
C ALA A 85 -2.57 7.50 -11.38
N THR A 86 -3.01 6.35 -10.86
CA THR A 86 -2.49 5.03 -11.26
C THR A 86 -2.86 4.73 -12.70
N LEU A 87 -4.11 4.97 -13.09
CA LEU A 87 -4.59 4.73 -14.45
C LEU A 87 -3.89 5.64 -15.46
N GLN A 88 -3.70 6.93 -15.14
CA GLN A 88 -2.97 7.88 -15.99
C GLN A 88 -1.50 7.48 -16.17
N ALA A 89 -0.85 6.95 -15.13
CA ALA A 89 0.53 6.47 -15.20
C ALA A 89 0.67 5.18 -16.03
N LEU A 90 -0.37 4.32 -16.05
CA LEU A 90 -0.40 3.09 -16.83
C LEU A 90 -0.79 3.32 -18.29
N GLN A 91 -1.63 4.32 -18.58
CA GLN A 91 -2.15 4.60 -19.92
C GLN A 91 -1.09 4.61 -21.04
N PRO A 92 0.10 5.24 -20.90
CA PRO A 92 1.10 5.20 -21.96
C PRO A 92 1.81 3.84 -22.13
N GLN A 93 1.61 2.89 -21.21
CA GLN A 93 2.25 1.57 -21.20
C GLN A 93 1.33 0.45 -21.70
N VAL A 94 0.03 0.71 -21.87
CA VAL A 94 -0.96 -0.31 -22.22
C VAL A 94 -1.82 0.12 -23.41
N SER A 95 -2.32 -0.87 -24.14
CA SER A 95 -3.25 -0.71 -25.27
C SER A 95 -4.67 -0.37 -24.80
N GLY A 96 -5.02 -0.79 -23.59
CA GLY A 96 -6.34 -0.57 -23.00
C GLY A 96 -6.47 -1.11 -21.59
N PHE A 97 -7.65 -0.90 -21.02
CA PHE A 97 -8.02 -1.33 -19.67
C PHE A 97 -9.17 -2.32 -19.73
N ALA A 98 -9.31 -3.20 -18.74
CA ALA A 98 -10.50 -4.02 -18.56
C ALA A 98 -10.84 -4.19 -17.07
N GLY A 99 -12.14 -4.35 -16.80
CA GLY A 99 -12.71 -4.48 -15.45
C GLY A 99 -13.22 -3.18 -14.84
N ASP A 100 -13.15 -3.07 -13.52
CA ASP A 100 -13.78 -2.03 -12.68
C ASP A 100 -13.00 -0.70 -12.69
N VAL A 101 -12.86 -0.14 -13.90
CA VAL A 101 -12.14 1.10 -14.20
C VAL A 101 -13.13 2.18 -14.66
N SER A 102 -12.81 3.47 -14.46
CA SER A 102 -13.68 4.57 -14.93
C SER A 102 -14.02 4.43 -16.41
N ALA A 103 -15.28 4.74 -16.76
CA ALA A 103 -15.79 4.72 -18.13
C ALA A 103 -15.00 5.66 -19.07
N ASP A 104 -14.30 6.66 -18.54
CA ASP A 104 -13.40 7.55 -19.31
C ASP A 104 -12.29 6.79 -20.04
N TYR A 105 -11.87 5.65 -19.48
CA TYR A 105 -10.84 4.78 -20.06
C TYR A 105 -11.42 3.71 -20.99
N ARG A 106 -12.75 3.70 -21.18
CA ARG A 106 -13.48 2.74 -22.05
C ARG A 106 -13.03 1.30 -21.81
N PRO A 107 -13.17 0.77 -20.57
CA PRO A 107 -12.69 -0.56 -20.25
C PRO A 107 -13.37 -1.60 -21.15
N LEU A 108 -12.57 -2.56 -21.62
CA LEU A 108 -13.07 -3.69 -22.38
C LEU A 108 -14.06 -4.48 -21.53
N VAL A 109 -15.16 -4.87 -22.14
CA VAL A 109 -16.21 -5.70 -21.52
C VAL A 109 -16.18 -7.09 -22.15
N ALA A 110 -16.41 -8.12 -21.35
CA ALA A 110 -16.54 -9.48 -21.86
C ALA A 110 -17.60 -9.57 -22.97
N SER A 111 -17.33 -10.36 -24.00
CA SER A 111 -18.33 -10.63 -25.04
C SER A 111 -19.51 -11.43 -24.46
N ALA A 112 -20.62 -11.49 -25.19
CA ALA A 112 -21.69 -12.42 -24.83
C ALA A 112 -21.14 -13.84 -24.78
N ILE A 113 -21.56 -14.62 -23.77
CA ILE A 113 -21.18 -16.03 -23.66
C ILE A 113 -21.74 -16.74 -24.89
N GLY A 114 -20.87 -17.24 -25.76
CA GLY A 114 -21.24 -17.86 -27.02
C GLY A 114 -20.32 -19.02 -27.39
N GLY A 115 -20.90 -20.20 -27.56
CA GLY A 115 -20.24 -21.39 -28.10
C GLY A 115 -19.44 -22.21 -27.08
N ASP A 116 -19.26 -23.51 -27.40
CA ASP A 116 -18.47 -24.47 -26.63
C ASP A 116 -17.08 -24.64 -27.28
N ALA A 117 -16.39 -23.52 -27.47
CA ALA A 117 -15.08 -23.52 -28.10
C ALA A 117 -14.05 -24.20 -27.18
N ALA A 118 -13.25 -25.11 -27.75
CA ALA A 118 -12.20 -25.77 -26.99
C ALA A 118 -11.14 -24.75 -26.51
N LEU A 119 -10.78 -24.86 -25.23
CA LEU A 119 -9.62 -24.21 -24.64
C LEU A 119 -8.47 -25.23 -24.63
N GLN A 120 -7.32 -24.82 -25.17
CA GLN A 120 -6.11 -25.64 -25.20
C GLN A 120 -5.25 -25.37 -23.97
N ALA A 121 -4.21 -26.17 -23.74
CA ALA A 121 -3.23 -25.83 -22.73
C ALA A 121 -2.53 -24.51 -23.10
N LEU A 122 -2.27 -23.65 -22.10
CA LEU A 122 -1.50 -22.42 -22.29
C LEU A 122 0.00 -22.74 -22.42
N ASP A 123 0.72 -21.99 -23.26
CA ASP A 123 2.17 -21.99 -23.22
C ASP A 123 2.65 -21.10 -22.07
N GLU A 124 3.14 -21.72 -21.00
CA GLU A 124 3.58 -21.03 -19.79
C GLU A 124 4.66 -19.97 -20.03
N ARG A 125 5.46 -20.10 -21.10
CA ARG A 125 6.51 -19.14 -21.44
C ARG A 125 6.01 -17.98 -22.30
N ALA A 126 4.88 -18.14 -22.97
CA ALA A 126 4.23 -17.09 -23.76
C ALA A 126 3.31 -16.19 -22.91
N CYS A 127 2.76 -16.73 -21.83
CA CYS A 127 1.88 -16.00 -20.91
C CYS A 127 2.68 -15.09 -19.97
N GLU A 128 2.48 -13.78 -20.09
CA GLU A 128 3.19 -12.77 -19.29
C GLU A 128 2.21 -11.93 -18.44
N LEU A 129 2.70 -11.55 -17.25
CA LEU A 129 2.05 -10.68 -16.29
C LEU A 129 3.06 -9.66 -15.75
N CYS A 130 2.74 -8.38 -15.83
CA CYS A 130 3.50 -7.30 -15.22
C CYS A 130 2.87 -6.89 -13.90
N VAL A 131 3.65 -6.89 -12.81
CA VAL A 131 3.26 -6.37 -11.50
C VAL A 131 4.13 -5.17 -11.13
N PHE A 132 3.59 -4.24 -10.36
CA PHE A 132 4.33 -3.04 -9.95
C PHE A 132 4.77 -3.10 -8.50
N THR A 133 6.03 -2.80 -8.23
CA THR A 133 6.57 -2.63 -6.87
C THR A 133 6.73 -1.15 -6.55
N SER A 134 6.56 -0.78 -5.28
CA SER A 134 6.93 0.57 -4.82
C SER A 134 8.46 0.62 -4.76
N GLY A 135 9.11 1.03 -5.85
CA GLY A 135 10.58 1.13 -5.91
C GLY A 135 11.13 2.01 -4.78
N SER A 136 12.37 1.77 -4.36
CA SER A 136 13.05 2.55 -3.32
C SER A 136 13.19 4.04 -3.66
N THR A 137 13.10 4.38 -4.94
CA THR A 137 13.15 5.75 -5.50
C THR A 137 11.78 6.44 -5.52
N GLY A 138 10.70 5.76 -5.10
CA GLY A 138 9.33 6.28 -5.08
C GLY A 138 8.57 6.14 -6.41
N GLN A 139 9.24 5.83 -7.53
CA GLN A 139 8.58 5.47 -8.79
C GLN A 139 8.32 3.97 -8.85
N PRO A 140 7.10 3.52 -9.19
CA PRO A 140 6.82 2.10 -9.28
C PRO A 140 7.66 1.41 -10.36
N SER A 141 8.30 0.29 -10.03
CA SER A 141 9.05 -0.52 -11.00
C SER A 141 8.18 -1.64 -11.53
N ALA A 142 8.13 -1.78 -12.86
CA ALA A 142 7.44 -2.85 -13.55
C ALA A 142 8.28 -4.14 -13.49
N ILE A 143 7.72 -5.20 -12.91
CA ILE A 143 8.32 -6.53 -12.84
C ILE A 143 7.51 -7.46 -13.72
N SER A 144 8.12 -7.93 -14.81
CA SER A 144 7.51 -8.94 -15.68
C SER A 144 7.69 -10.34 -15.09
N LYS A 145 6.62 -11.12 -15.07
CA LYS A 145 6.58 -12.52 -14.64
C LYS A 145 5.92 -13.33 -15.74
N ARG A 146 6.53 -14.45 -16.09
CA ARG A 146 5.92 -15.47 -16.94
C ARG A 146 5.07 -16.42 -16.11
N MET A 147 4.13 -17.09 -16.77
CA MET A 147 3.28 -18.09 -16.13
C MET A 147 4.08 -19.26 -15.58
N ASP A 148 5.18 -19.68 -16.23
CA ASP A 148 6.06 -20.75 -15.71
C ASP A 148 6.59 -20.40 -14.31
N GLN A 149 7.07 -19.17 -14.11
CA GLN A 149 7.53 -18.67 -12.81
C GLN A 149 6.40 -18.72 -11.75
N LEU A 150 5.19 -18.27 -12.11
CA LEU A 150 4.04 -18.27 -11.21
C LEU A 150 3.56 -19.69 -10.89
N THR A 151 3.56 -20.60 -11.86
CA THR A 151 3.23 -22.02 -11.66
C THR A 151 4.21 -22.67 -10.69
N ARG A 152 5.52 -22.44 -10.83
CA ARG A 152 6.52 -23.00 -9.89
C ARG A 152 6.38 -22.47 -8.47
N GLU A 153 6.00 -21.19 -8.32
CA GLU A 153 5.66 -20.65 -7.01
C GLU A 153 4.43 -21.35 -6.41
N VAL A 154 3.38 -21.57 -7.21
CA VAL A 154 2.17 -22.29 -6.80
C VAL A 154 2.47 -23.76 -6.43
N ASP A 155 3.34 -24.43 -7.17
CA ASP A 155 3.82 -25.79 -6.84
C ASP A 155 4.58 -25.81 -5.51
N ALA A 156 5.46 -24.84 -5.28
CA ALA A 156 6.20 -24.72 -4.02
C ALA A 156 5.28 -24.47 -2.82
N LEU A 157 4.24 -23.63 -2.99
CA LEU A 157 3.20 -23.42 -1.97
C LEU A 157 2.39 -24.68 -1.71
N GLN A 158 2.00 -25.41 -2.76
CA GLN A 158 1.28 -26.67 -2.62
C GLN A 158 2.13 -27.74 -1.93
N ALA A 159 3.42 -27.83 -2.25
CA ALA A 159 4.34 -28.75 -1.58
C ALA A 159 4.55 -28.39 -0.10
N ALA A 160 4.64 -27.10 0.22
CA ALA A 160 4.85 -26.63 1.60
C ALA A 160 3.59 -26.78 2.47
N PHE A 161 2.41 -26.52 1.92
CA PHE A 161 1.20 -26.29 2.71
C PHE A 161 -0.02 -27.07 2.23
N GLY A 162 0.00 -27.70 1.06
CA GLY A 162 -1.19 -28.26 0.43
C GLY A 162 -1.94 -29.27 1.31
N ALA A 163 -1.21 -30.18 1.95
CA ALA A 163 -1.76 -31.24 2.78
C ALA A 163 -2.54 -30.73 4.01
N GLN A 164 -2.08 -29.64 4.64
CA GLN A 164 -2.77 -29.07 5.81
C GLN A 164 -4.04 -28.28 5.45
N LEU A 165 -4.21 -27.94 4.16
CA LEU A 165 -5.30 -27.11 3.65
C LEU A 165 -6.31 -27.90 2.81
N GLU A 166 -6.33 -29.23 2.97
CA GLU A 166 -7.27 -30.08 2.28
C GLU A 166 -8.71 -29.76 2.72
N GLY A 167 -9.62 -29.63 1.75
CA GLY A 167 -11.02 -29.27 2.01
C GLY A 167 -11.25 -27.82 2.48
N ALA A 168 -10.18 -27.05 2.72
CA ALA A 168 -10.29 -25.70 3.24
C ALA A 168 -10.68 -24.68 2.16
N GLN A 169 -11.49 -23.70 2.55
CA GLN A 169 -11.88 -22.57 1.70
C GLN A 169 -10.98 -21.36 1.94
N VAL A 170 -10.80 -20.53 0.93
CA VAL A 170 -9.84 -19.41 1.00
C VAL A 170 -10.56 -18.09 1.19
N HIS A 171 -10.35 -17.49 2.36
CA HIS A 171 -10.77 -16.14 2.69
C HIS A 171 -9.54 -15.22 2.71
N GLY A 172 -9.72 -13.97 2.28
CA GLY A 172 -8.61 -13.04 2.28
C GLY A 172 -9.03 -11.59 2.42
N THR A 173 -8.22 -10.84 3.14
CA THR A 173 -8.36 -9.39 3.34
C THR A 173 -7.43 -8.61 2.42
N VAL A 174 -6.54 -9.34 1.72
CA VAL A 174 -5.58 -8.80 0.77
C VAL A 174 -6.16 -8.68 -0.64
N SER A 175 -5.76 -7.64 -1.36
CA SER A 175 -6.09 -7.48 -2.78
C SER A 175 -5.36 -8.53 -3.63
N HIS A 176 -6.05 -9.08 -4.64
CA HIS A 176 -5.44 -9.97 -5.65
C HIS A 176 -4.67 -9.19 -6.72
N GLN A 177 -4.75 -7.85 -6.71
CA GLN A 177 -3.95 -6.96 -7.56
C GLN A 177 -2.49 -6.81 -7.07
N HIS A 178 -2.10 -7.52 -6.02
CA HIS A 178 -0.72 -7.67 -5.58
C HIS A 178 -0.31 -9.14 -5.66
N ILE A 179 0.96 -9.43 -6.00
CA ILE A 179 1.45 -10.80 -6.24
C ILE A 179 1.13 -11.79 -5.11
N TYR A 180 1.22 -11.36 -3.85
CA TYR A 180 0.81 -12.19 -2.70
C TYR A 180 -0.66 -12.60 -2.77
N GLY A 181 -1.57 -11.65 -3.00
CA GLY A 181 -2.99 -11.97 -3.11
C GLY A 181 -3.33 -12.73 -4.38
N LEU A 182 -2.65 -12.44 -5.50
CA LEU A 182 -2.77 -13.22 -6.74
C LEU A 182 -2.45 -14.69 -6.50
N LEU A 183 -1.31 -14.99 -5.88
CA LEU A 183 -0.88 -16.36 -5.59
C LEU A 183 -1.84 -17.04 -4.60
N PHE A 184 -2.09 -16.42 -3.44
CA PHE A 184 -2.81 -17.06 -2.33
C PHE A 184 -4.33 -17.05 -2.47
N ARG A 185 -4.91 -16.12 -3.22
CA ARG A 185 -6.38 -16.02 -3.39
C ARG A 185 -6.88 -16.43 -4.76
N VAL A 186 -6.01 -16.49 -5.78
CA VAL A 186 -6.43 -16.80 -7.15
C VAL A 186 -5.73 -18.05 -7.67
N LEU A 187 -4.43 -17.97 -7.97
CA LEU A 187 -3.73 -19.01 -8.71
C LEU A 187 -3.64 -20.34 -7.93
N TRP A 188 -3.16 -20.30 -6.69
CA TRP A 188 -3.04 -21.52 -5.89
C TRP A 188 -4.41 -22.14 -5.53
N PRO A 189 -5.44 -21.37 -5.13
CA PRO A 189 -6.78 -21.90 -4.96
C PRO A 189 -7.37 -22.53 -6.24
N LEU A 190 -7.17 -21.91 -7.41
CA LEU A 190 -7.62 -22.46 -8.70
C LEU A 190 -6.97 -23.80 -8.99
N ALA A 191 -5.65 -23.91 -8.83
CA ALA A 191 -4.91 -25.16 -9.06
C ALA A 191 -5.31 -26.26 -8.07
N ALA A 192 -5.51 -25.92 -6.80
CA ALA A 192 -5.88 -26.86 -5.75
C ALA A 192 -7.39 -27.16 -5.65
N GLY A 193 -8.23 -26.43 -6.37
CA GLY A 193 -9.68 -26.63 -6.36
C GLY A 193 -10.34 -26.15 -5.07
N ARG A 194 -9.77 -25.09 -4.47
CA ARG A 194 -10.31 -24.46 -3.26
C ARG A 194 -11.24 -23.31 -3.66
N LEU A 195 -12.38 -23.22 -2.97
CA LEU A 195 -13.38 -22.19 -3.24
C LEU A 195 -12.81 -20.80 -2.90
N ILE A 196 -12.81 -19.91 -3.89
CA ILE A 196 -12.40 -18.51 -3.74
C ILE A 196 -13.56 -17.68 -3.20
N HIS A 197 -13.32 -16.96 -2.10
CA HIS A 197 -14.30 -16.03 -1.54
C HIS A 197 -14.01 -14.57 -1.89
N PRO A 198 -15.06 -13.71 -1.90
CA PRO A 198 -14.90 -12.27 -2.04
C PRO A 198 -13.99 -11.70 -0.96
N ARG A 199 -13.33 -10.59 -1.28
CA ARG A 199 -12.47 -9.90 -0.32
C ARG A 199 -13.35 -9.33 0.80
N ARG A 200 -12.91 -9.48 2.05
CA ARG A 200 -13.59 -8.87 3.21
C ARG A 200 -12.70 -7.81 3.83
N PHE A 201 -13.31 -6.66 4.12
CA PHE A 201 -12.61 -5.50 4.68
C PHE A 201 -12.91 -5.31 6.17
N PHE A 202 -14.15 -5.58 6.59
CA PHE A 202 -14.61 -5.43 7.97
C PHE A 202 -14.35 -6.70 8.78
N HIS A 203 -13.94 -6.53 10.03
CA HIS A 203 -13.57 -7.64 10.91
C HIS A 203 -14.81 -8.43 11.37
N GLU A 204 -15.94 -7.76 11.53
CA GLU A 204 -17.23 -8.36 11.90
C GLU A 204 -17.68 -9.35 10.82
N ASP A 205 -17.61 -8.92 9.56
CA ASP A 205 -17.91 -9.76 8.40
C ASP A 205 -16.95 -10.94 8.30
N LEU A 206 -15.70 -10.78 8.75
CA LEU A 206 -14.67 -11.81 8.66
C LEU A 206 -14.97 -12.97 9.61
N VAL A 207 -15.35 -12.71 10.87
CA VAL A 207 -15.70 -13.76 11.83
C VAL A 207 -16.87 -14.60 11.32
N GLY A 208 -17.95 -13.93 10.87
CA GLY A 208 -19.09 -14.64 10.30
C GLY A 208 -18.76 -15.45 9.04
N ALA A 209 -17.80 -14.98 8.22
CA ALA A 209 -17.35 -15.69 7.02
C ALA A 209 -16.54 -16.94 7.31
N LEU A 210 -15.64 -16.83 8.28
CA LEU A 210 -14.70 -17.89 8.64
C LEU A 210 -15.41 -18.98 9.45
N ALA A 211 -16.55 -18.65 10.06
CA ALA A 211 -17.39 -19.60 10.78
C ALA A 211 -18.04 -20.62 9.83
N GLY A 212 -18.19 -21.86 10.31
CA GLY A 212 -19.04 -22.88 9.69
C GLY A 212 -18.34 -23.85 8.73
N THR A 213 -17.16 -23.54 8.19
CA THR A 213 -16.38 -24.48 7.36
C THR A 213 -14.90 -24.39 7.65
N ASP A 214 -14.14 -25.39 7.21
CA ASP A 214 -12.70 -25.37 7.34
C ASP A 214 -12.12 -24.29 6.41
N THR A 215 -11.38 -23.34 6.96
CA THR A 215 -11.00 -22.12 6.24
C THR A 215 -9.52 -21.77 6.41
N VAL A 216 -9.04 -20.94 5.49
CA VAL A 216 -7.73 -20.31 5.51
C VAL A 216 -7.92 -18.81 5.43
N LEU A 217 -7.22 -18.08 6.30
CA LEU A 217 -7.19 -16.62 6.26
C LEU A 217 -5.88 -16.13 5.63
N VAL A 218 -6.00 -15.37 4.53
CA VAL A 218 -4.88 -14.68 3.88
C VAL A 218 -4.92 -13.20 4.23
N ALA A 219 -4.01 -12.74 5.08
CA ALA A 219 -4.01 -11.38 5.62
C ALA A 219 -2.63 -10.69 5.51
N THR A 220 -2.58 -9.40 5.82
CA THR A 220 -1.33 -8.63 5.98
C THR A 220 -0.99 -8.46 7.46
N PRO A 221 0.28 -8.16 7.81
CA PRO A 221 0.64 -7.76 9.16
C PRO A 221 -0.19 -6.60 9.71
N ALA A 222 -0.49 -5.61 8.86
CA ALA A 222 -1.27 -4.44 9.24
C ALA A 222 -2.71 -4.80 9.64
N HIS A 223 -3.30 -5.79 8.95
CA HIS A 223 -4.62 -6.31 9.30
C HIS A 223 -4.55 -7.13 10.60
N LEU A 224 -3.58 -8.03 10.72
CA LEU A 224 -3.43 -8.90 11.88
C LEU A 224 -3.12 -8.13 13.18
N LYS A 225 -2.34 -7.05 13.13
CA LYS A 225 -2.07 -6.18 14.29
C LYS A 225 -3.32 -5.46 14.80
N ARG A 226 -4.37 -5.34 13.98
CA ARG A 226 -5.56 -4.52 14.26
C ARG A 226 -6.82 -5.36 14.46
N LEU A 227 -6.69 -6.66 14.72
CA LEU A 227 -7.83 -7.48 15.07
C LEU A 227 -8.50 -6.88 16.33
N PRO A 228 -9.81 -6.61 16.32
CA PRO A 228 -10.52 -6.12 17.49
C PRO A 228 -10.72 -7.22 18.54
N GLU A 229 -10.35 -6.95 19.79
CA GLU A 229 -10.46 -7.91 20.91
C GLU A 229 -11.91 -8.32 21.19
N GLN A 230 -12.89 -7.46 20.91
CA GLN A 230 -14.30 -7.65 21.27
C GLN A 230 -15.03 -8.66 20.38
N LEU A 231 -14.43 -9.11 19.28
CA LEU A 231 -15.05 -10.08 18.39
C LEU A 231 -14.83 -11.51 18.87
N ASP A 232 -15.79 -12.38 18.57
CA ASP A 232 -15.75 -13.80 18.93
C ASP A 232 -14.81 -14.60 18.01
N TRP A 233 -13.51 -14.37 18.16
CA TRP A 233 -12.47 -15.14 17.47
C TRP A 233 -12.41 -16.61 17.90
N ALA A 234 -12.87 -16.90 19.11
CA ALA A 234 -12.92 -18.26 19.65
C ALA A 234 -13.86 -19.17 18.85
N SER A 235 -14.93 -18.61 18.27
CA SER A 235 -15.82 -19.33 17.34
C SER A 235 -15.12 -19.98 16.15
N LEU A 236 -13.92 -19.52 15.79
CA LEU A 236 -13.14 -20.01 14.65
C LEU A 236 -12.25 -21.21 15.00
N HIS A 237 -12.06 -21.51 16.28
CA HIS A 237 -11.15 -22.55 16.75
C HIS A 237 -11.53 -23.92 16.17
N GLY A 238 -10.54 -24.68 15.70
CA GLY A 238 -10.73 -25.98 15.06
C GLY A 238 -11.21 -25.95 13.60
N ARG A 239 -11.79 -24.83 13.14
CA ARG A 239 -12.20 -24.62 11.74
C ARG A 239 -11.18 -23.85 10.92
N LEU A 240 -10.61 -22.80 11.51
CA LEU A 240 -9.50 -22.09 10.88
C LEU A 240 -8.28 -23.01 10.85
N ARG A 241 -7.82 -23.38 9.65
CA ARG A 241 -6.73 -24.33 9.43
C ARG A 241 -5.36 -23.65 9.37
N ALA A 242 -5.32 -22.44 8.81
CA ALA A 242 -4.11 -21.66 8.67
C ALA A 242 -4.41 -20.16 8.56
N VAL A 243 -3.46 -19.35 9.03
CA VAL A 243 -3.42 -17.90 8.82
C VAL A 243 -2.12 -17.58 8.12
N PHE A 244 -2.17 -17.02 6.92
CA PHE A 244 -1.01 -16.56 6.16
C PHE A 244 -0.85 -15.04 6.29
N SER A 245 0.40 -14.62 6.46
CA SER A 245 0.80 -13.21 6.51
C SER A 245 1.95 -12.97 5.55
N SER A 246 1.86 -11.91 4.74
CA SER A 246 2.96 -11.47 3.88
C SER A 246 2.84 -9.99 3.54
N GLY A 247 3.83 -9.45 2.82
CA GLY A 247 3.92 -8.05 2.42
C GLY A 247 4.66 -7.14 3.42
N GLY A 248 5.06 -7.66 4.57
CA GLY A 248 5.89 -6.96 5.55
C GLY A 248 6.15 -7.84 6.78
N PRO A 249 6.99 -7.40 7.73
CA PRO A 249 7.22 -8.13 8.97
C PRO A 249 6.01 -8.04 9.90
N LEU A 250 5.56 -9.19 10.41
CA LEU A 250 4.61 -9.27 11.52
C LEU A 250 5.35 -9.04 12.84
N PRO A 251 4.96 -8.04 13.65
CA PRO A 251 5.52 -7.86 14.99
C PRO A 251 5.25 -9.10 15.84
N GLU A 252 6.24 -9.47 16.66
CA GLU A 252 6.16 -10.65 17.52
C GLU A 252 4.93 -10.61 18.44
N GLU A 253 4.65 -9.46 19.04
CA GLU A 253 3.48 -9.31 19.92
C GLU A 253 2.16 -9.54 19.18
N ALA A 254 2.04 -9.00 17.96
CA ALA A 254 0.86 -9.24 17.12
C ALA A 254 0.74 -10.72 16.75
N ALA A 255 1.86 -11.42 16.49
CA ALA A 255 1.84 -12.85 16.20
C ALA A 255 1.37 -13.69 17.40
N ARG A 256 1.81 -13.36 18.62
CA ARG A 256 1.36 -14.01 19.85
C ARG A 256 -0.13 -13.79 20.08
N GLN A 257 -0.59 -12.53 19.94
CA GLN A 257 -1.99 -12.17 20.09
C GLN A 257 -2.88 -12.89 19.07
N VAL A 258 -2.48 -12.94 17.80
CA VAL A 258 -3.20 -13.68 16.75
C VAL A 258 -3.29 -15.16 17.09
N ARG A 259 -2.19 -15.78 17.52
CA ARG A 259 -2.18 -17.19 17.94
C ARG A 259 -3.13 -17.43 19.12
N GLN A 260 -3.14 -16.53 20.10
CA GLN A 260 -4.00 -16.62 21.27
C GLN A 260 -5.49 -16.51 20.89
N TRP A 261 -5.85 -15.53 20.08
CA TRP A 261 -7.25 -15.26 19.72
C TRP A 261 -7.82 -16.24 18.71
N LEU A 262 -7.06 -16.58 17.66
CA LEU A 262 -7.53 -17.45 16.58
C LEU A 262 -7.27 -18.94 16.82
N GLY A 263 -6.49 -19.29 17.85
CA GLY A 263 -6.10 -20.68 18.14
C GLY A 263 -5.11 -21.28 17.13
N VAL A 264 -4.63 -20.49 16.16
CA VAL A 264 -3.72 -20.90 15.08
C VAL A 264 -2.57 -19.92 14.99
N ALA A 265 -1.33 -20.43 15.04
CA ALA A 265 -0.15 -19.60 14.85
C ALA A 265 -0.09 -19.07 13.41
N PRO A 266 0.12 -17.75 13.20
CA PRO A 266 0.27 -17.21 11.86
C PRO A 266 1.55 -17.76 11.19
N THR A 267 1.43 -18.08 9.92
CA THR A 267 2.53 -18.44 9.02
C THR A 267 2.90 -17.22 8.19
N GLU A 268 4.09 -16.69 8.40
CA GLU A 268 4.63 -15.63 7.55
C GLU A 268 5.32 -16.21 6.33
N VAL A 269 5.10 -15.57 5.18
CA VAL A 269 5.74 -15.91 3.90
C VAL A 269 6.59 -14.72 3.47
N TYR A 270 7.89 -14.96 3.28
CA TYR A 270 8.88 -13.98 2.88
C TYR A 270 9.26 -14.15 1.41
N GLY A 271 9.31 -13.03 0.72
CA GLY A 271 9.60 -12.94 -0.70
C GLY A 271 9.41 -11.50 -1.20
N SER A 272 9.58 -11.33 -2.50
CA SER A 272 9.41 -10.07 -3.21
C SER A 272 8.76 -10.33 -4.58
N SER A 273 8.40 -9.28 -5.31
CA SER A 273 7.90 -9.47 -6.67
C SER A 273 8.99 -9.99 -7.61
N GLU A 274 10.24 -9.59 -7.35
CA GLU A 274 11.43 -9.95 -8.09
C GLU A 274 11.82 -11.42 -7.87
N THR A 275 11.82 -11.86 -6.61
CA THR A 275 12.27 -13.21 -6.22
C THR A 275 11.17 -14.27 -6.21
N GLY A 276 9.91 -13.84 -6.24
CA GLY A 276 8.81 -14.68 -5.78
C GLY A 276 8.95 -15.05 -4.29
N GLY A 277 8.20 -16.06 -3.87
CA GLY A 277 8.35 -16.66 -2.53
C GLY A 277 9.75 -17.24 -2.31
N ILE A 278 10.39 -16.90 -1.18
CA ILE A 278 11.72 -17.39 -0.79
C ILE A 278 11.61 -18.39 0.36
N ALA A 279 10.97 -17.99 1.45
CA ALA A 279 10.95 -18.75 2.70
C ALA A 279 9.67 -18.47 3.49
N TRP A 280 9.44 -19.26 4.53
CA TRP A 280 8.32 -19.09 5.45
C TRP A 280 8.73 -19.39 6.88
N ARG A 281 7.97 -18.90 7.85
CA ARG A 281 8.10 -19.24 9.27
C ARG A 281 6.73 -19.30 9.92
N ARG A 282 6.60 -20.08 10.98
CA ARG A 282 5.35 -20.19 11.74
C ARG A 282 5.60 -19.83 13.19
N TRP A 283 4.76 -18.96 13.74
CA TRP A 283 4.88 -18.40 15.10
C TRP A 283 4.45 -19.36 16.21
N ASP A 284 4.92 -20.62 16.14
CA ASP A 284 4.70 -21.62 17.19
C ASP A 284 5.59 -21.38 18.42
N THR A 285 6.71 -20.69 18.23
CA THR A 285 7.71 -20.34 19.26
C THR A 285 8.10 -18.86 19.14
N ASP A 286 8.81 -18.34 20.13
CA ASP A 286 9.35 -16.97 20.07
C ASP A 286 10.47 -16.90 19.02
N LEU A 287 10.37 -15.91 18.13
CA LEU A 287 11.30 -15.65 17.01
C LEU A 287 11.69 -16.90 16.19
N PRO A 288 10.71 -17.55 15.51
CA PRO A 288 10.98 -18.74 14.73
C PRO A 288 11.87 -18.41 13.52
N PRO A 289 12.79 -19.31 13.15
CA PRO A 289 13.66 -19.11 12.00
C PRO A 289 12.91 -19.29 10.68
N TRP A 290 13.47 -18.72 9.61
CA TRP A 290 12.96 -18.84 8.26
C TRP A 290 13.39 -20.14 7.61
N GLN A 291 12.41 -20.89 7.12
CA GLN A 291 12.57 -22.11 6.35
C GLN A 291 12.41 -21.82 4.87
N PRO A 292 13.39 -22.15 4.01
CA PRO A 292 13.25 -22.00 2.56
C PRO A 292 12.03 -22.76 2.02
N LEU A 293 11.36 -22.16 1.04
CA LEU A 293 10.29 -22.86 0.30
C LEU A 293 10.87 -24.02 -0.52
N PRO A 294 10.10 -25.09 -0.76
CA PRO A 294 10.51 -26.16 -1.65
C PRO A 294 11.00 -25.61 -3.00
N GLY A 295 12.18 -26.07 -3.45
CA GLY A 295 12.79 -25.62 -4.71
C GLY A 295 13.57 -24.30 -4.64
N VAL A 296 13.61 -23.62 -3.48
CA VAL A 296 14.42 -22.41 -3.28
C VAL A 296 15.76 -22.77 -2.64
N GLN A 297 16.84 -22.43 -3.33
CA GLN A 297 18.20 -22.49 -2.81
C GLN A 297 18.60 -21.11 -2.28
N TRP A 298 19.41 -21.09 -1.23
CA TRP A 298 19.89 -19.84 -0.64
C TRP A 298 21.35 -19.97 -0.18
N ARG A 299 22.06 -18.84 -0.15
CA ARG A 299 23.40 -18.68 0.41
C ARG A 299 23.58 -17.28 0.96
N ILE A 300 24.68 -17.06 1.68
CA ILE A 300 25.08 -15.73 2.14
C ILE A 300 26.16 -15.21 1.20
N ASP A 301 25.93 -14.01 0.64
CA ASP A 301 26.86 -13.28 -0.21
C ASP A 301 27.04 -11.86 0.35
N ASP A 302 28.26 -11.50 0.73
CA ASP A 302 28.58 -10.24 1.44
C ASP A 302 27.69 -9.95 2.68
N GLY A 303 27.28 -10.99 3.41
CA GLY A 303 26.39 -10.86 4.57
C GLY A 303 24.91 -10.63 4.23
N CYS A 304 24.56 -10.63 2.93
CA CYS A 304 23.20 -10.56 2.41
C CYS A 304 22.74 -11.91 1.89
N LEU A 305 21.42 -12.10 1.84
CA LEU A 305 20.80 -13.29 1.29
C LEU A 305 20.92 -13.28 -0.24
N ALA A 306 21.45 -14.36 -0.81
CA ALA A 306 21.33 -14.64 -2.24
C ALA A 306 20.48 -15.89 -2.45
N VAL A 307 19.58 -15.87 -3.43
CA VAL A 307 18.63 -16.95 -3.71
C VAL A 307 18.71 -17.41 -5.17
N ALA A 308 18.45 -18.68 -5.40
CA ALA A 308 18.27 -19.25 -6.74
C ALA A 308 17.04 -20.16 -6.73
N SER A 309 16.11 -19.94 -7.66
CA SER A 309 14.90 -20.74 -7.78
C SER A 309 14.29 -20.58 -9.17
N ALA A 310 13.37 -21.48 -9.53
CA ALA A 310 12.58 -21.35 -10.77
C ALA A 310 11.55 -20.20 -10.73
N HIS A 311 11.46 -19.47 -9.61
CA HIS A 311 10.61 -18.28 -9.48
C HIS A 311 11.26 -17.06 -10.14
N LEU A 312 12.59 -17.06 -10.25
CA LEU A 312 13.38 -15.98 -10.85
C LEU A 312 13.25 -15.95 -12.37
N GLU A 313 13.60 -14.82 -12.97
CA GLU A 313 13.58 -14.65 -14.44
C GLU A 313 14.59 -15.58 -15.13
N ASN A 314 15.75 -15.77 -14.49
CA ASN A 314 16.83 -16.64 -14.93
C ASN A 314 17.27 -17.57 -13.78
N ALA A 315 18.13 -18.55 -14.09
CA ALA A 315 18.64 -19.51 -13.12
C ALA A 315 19.83 -18.97 -12.29
N ASP A 316 20.15 -17.68 -12.40
CA ASP A 316 21.26 -17.08 -11.69
C ASP A 316 20.91 -16.78 -10.23
N TRP A 317 21.95 -16.53 -9.43
CA TRP A 317 21.78 -16.10 -8.04
C TRP A 317 21.32 -14.64 -7.99
N TRP A 318 20.15 -14.42 -7.38
CA TRP A 318 19.65 -13.09 -7.07
C TRP A 318 20.09 -12.67 -5.67
N ARG A 319 20.92 -11.62 -5.57
CA ARG A 319 21.31 -11.04 -4.27
C ARG A 319 20.27 -10.05 -3.80
N THR A 320 19.65 -10.32 -2.65
CA THR A 320 18.74 -9.38 -1.99
C THR A 320 19.53 -8.31 -1.21
N GLN A 321 18.82 -7.33 -0.65
CA GLN A 321 19.39 -6.39 0.31
C GLN A 321 19.10 -6.80 1.76
N ASP A 322 18.66 -8.04 2.01
CA ASP A 322 18.32 -8.52 3.33
C ASP A 322 19.50 -9.24 3.95
N ARG A 323 19.93 -8.80 5.14
CA ARG A 323 21.00 -9.45 5.89
C ARG A 323 20.48 -10.69 6.58
N VAL A 324 21.27 -11.74 6.60
CA VAL A 324 20.89 -13.02 7.20
C VAL A 324 21.98 -13.64 8.05
N GLU A 325 21.55 -14.44 9.03
CA GLU A 325 22.40 -15.36 9.78
C GLU A 325 21.97 -16.79 9.44
N ALA A 326 22.93 -17.63 9.04
CA ALA A 326 22.68 -19.05 8.80
C ALA A 326 22.57 -19.84 10.10
N LEU A 327 21.65 -20.80 10.14
CA LEU A 327 21.51 -21.75 11.24
C LEU A 327 22.02 -23.13 10.80
N ALA A 328 22.40 -23.95 11.78
CA ALA A 328 23.01 -25.26 11.54
C ALA A 328 22.10 -26.26 10.82
N ASP A 329 20.78 -26.03 10.81
CA ASP A 329 19.76 -26.89 10.24
C ASP A 329 19.28 -26.46 8.84
N GLY A 330 20.00 -25.54 8.19
CA GLY A 330 19.67 -25.05 6.84
C GLY A 330 18.59 -23.97 6.81
N ARG A 331 18.12 -23.51 7.97
CA ARG A 331 17.26 -22.32 8.13
C ARG A 331 18.11 -21.05 8.31
N PHE A 332 17.46 -19.89 8.34
CA PHE A 332 18.15 -18.62 8.57
C PHE A 332 17.33 -17.64 9.42
N ARG A 333 18.00 -16.63 9.99
CA ARG A 333 17.35 -15.46 10.60
C ARG A 333 17.55 -14.23 9.73
N LEU A 334 16.53 -13.40 9.61
CA LEU A 334 16.64 -12.08 9.00
C LEU A 334 17.17 -11.07 10.03
N LEU A 335 18.21 -10.32 9.66
CA LEU A 335 18.87 -9.31 10.49
C LEU A 335 18.51 -7.86 10.08
N GLY A 336 17.52 -7.70 9.21
CA GLY A 336 17.11 -6.42 8.64
C GLY A 336 17.78 -6.11 7.30
N ARG A 337 17.46 -4.95 6.74
CA ARG A 337 17.88 -4.56 5.39
C ARG A 337 19.20 -3.78 5.37
N ALA A 338 20.10 -4.14 4.46
CA ALA A 338 21.38 -3.47 4.22
C ALA A 338 21.19 -2.05 3.67
N ASP A 339 20.21 -1.83 2.79
CA ASP A 339 19.87 -0.49 2.24
C ASP A 339 19.09 0.39 3.22
N ARG A 340 18.59 -0.17 4.34
CA ARG A 340 18.08 0.61 5.48
C ARG A 340 19.18 0.99 6.48
N ILE A 341 20.44 0.75 6.11
CA ILE A 341 21.61 1.34 6.76
C ILE A 341 22.02 2.57 5.95
N VAL A 342 21.64 3.74 6.43
CA VAL A 342 21.88 5.01 5.76
C VAL A 342 23.15 5.67 6.29
N LYS A 343 23.84 6.46 5.47
CA LYS A 343 25.04 7.19 5.86
C LYS A 343 24.67 8.65 6.17
N ILE A 344 24.61 9.03 7.45
CA ILE A 344 24.31 10.40 7.88
C ILE A 344 25.61 11.03 8.41
N GLU A 345 26.11 12.06 7.73
CA GLU A 345 27.41 12.73 8.01
C GLU A 345 28.51 11.71 8.37
N GLU A 346 28.73 10.76 7.46
CA GLU A 346 29.75 9.70 7.57
C GLU A 346 29.50 8.56 8.55
N ARG A 347 28.42 8.61 9.35
CA ARG A 347 28.01 7.53 10.24
C ARG A 347 26.99 6.62 9.58
N ARG A 348 27.20 5.30 9.70
CA ARG A 348 26.21 4.28 9.29
C ARG A 348 25.15 4.14 10.37
N VAL A 349 23.89 4.32 10.00
CA VAL A 349 22.75 4.29 10.91
C VAL A 349 21.73 3.28 10.40
N SER A 350 21.42 2.27 11.21
CA SER A 350 20.31 1.36 10.91
C SER A 350 18.99 2.03 11.31
N LEU A 351 18.14 2.29 10.32
CA LEU A 351 16.79 2.82 10.55
C LEU A 351 15.94 1.84 11.38
N ASP A 352 16.09 0.53 11.13
CA ASP A 352 15.37 -0.52 11.87
C ASP A 352 15.77 -0.57 13.35
N ALA A 353 17.05 -0.33 13.65
CA ALA A 353 17.50 -0.27 15.04
C ALA A 353 16.94 0.94 15.79
N LEU A 354 16.89 2.11 15.14
CA LEU A 354 16.24 3.30 15.69
C LEU A 354 14.75 3.07 15.93
N GLU A 355 14.04 2.49 14.96
CA GLU A 355 12.62 2.18 15.08
C GLU A 355 12.32 1.22 16.23
N ARG A 356 13.15 0.18 16.41
CA ARG A 356 13.00 -0.77 17.53
C ARG A 356 13.24 -0.09 18.87
N ALA A 357 14.33 0.67 19.01
CA ALA A 357 14.63 1.39 20.25
C ALA A 357 13.54 2.41 20.63
N LEU A 358 12.95 3.09 19.63
CA LEU A 358 11.83 4.00 19.86
C LEU A 358 10.53 3.28 20.23
N ARG A 359 10.28 2.08 19.68
CA ARG A 359 9.07 1.29 19.98
C ARG A 359 9.08 0.65 21.37
N GLU A 360 10.24 0.53 22.00
CA GLU A 360 10.35 0.08 23.40
C GLU A 360 9.85 1.13 24.41
N ASP A 361 9.60 2.36 23.97
CA ASP A 361 9.06 3.44 24.79
C ASP A 361 7.53 3.34 24.97
N ALA A 362 7.05 3.41 26.22
CA ALA A 362 5.63 3.41 26.53
C ALA A 362 4.85 4.61 25.93
N GLU A 363 5.53 5.70 25.55
CA GLU A 363 4.91 6.83 24.87
C GLU A 363 4.65 6.57 23.37
N VAL A 364 5.16 5.47 22.81
CA VAL A 364 5.15 5.16 21.37
C VAL A 364 4.39 3.87 21.08
N ASP A 365 3.27 3.98 20.36
CA ASP A 365 2.48 2.82 19.87
C ASP A 365 3.06 2.26 18.54
N ASP A 366 3.51 3.16 17.66
CA ASP A 366 4.23 2.76 16.44
C ASP A 366 5.16 3.87 15.94
N VAL A 367 6.15 3.48 15.15
CA VAL A 367 7.15 4.42 14.62
C VAL A 367 7.76 3.95 13.31
N ARG A 368 8.05 4.92 12.45
CA ARG A 368 8.87 4.75 11.25
C ARG A 368 9.90 5.85 11.16
N VAL A 369 11.12 5.47 10.81
CA VAL A 369 12.23 6.40 10.58
C VAL A 369 12.56 6.40 9.09
N LEU A 370 12.76 7.60 8.55
CA LEU A 370 13.12 7.82 7.15
C LEU A 370 14.20 8.89 7.04
N VAL A 371 14.89 8.89 5.90
CA VAL A 371 15.79 9.98 5.51
C VAL A 371 14.99 10.99 4.70
N LEU A 372 15.05 12.26 5.09
CA LEU A 372 14.54 13.37 4.30
C LEU A 372 15.68 13.92 3.42
N PRO A 373 15.45 14.03 2.09
CA PRO A 373 16.41 14.64 1.19
C PRO A 373 16.52 16.16 1.43
N GLY A 374 17.67 16.75 1.13
CA GLY A 374 17.94 18.18 1.26
C GLY A 374 19.41 18.51 1.10
N GLN A 375 19.81 19.78 1.33
CA GLN A 375 21.24 20.17 1.32
C GLN A 375 22.10 19.33 2.27
N ARG A 376 21.50 18.85 3.36
CA ARG A 376 22.02 17.77 4.20
C ARG A 376 20.91 16.77 4.43
N GLU A 377 21.20 15.50 4.21
CA GLU A 377 20.30 14.41 4.57
C GLU A 377 20.07 14.38 6.08
N GLN A 378 18.82 14.26 6.50
CA GLN A 378 18.46 14.25 7.91
C GLN A 378 17.49 13.12 8.22
N LEU A 379 17.64 12.53 9.40
CA LEU A 379 16.69 11.55 9.90
C LEU A 379 15.42 12.23 10.40
N ALA A 380 14.29 11.61 10.07
CA ALA A 380 12.98 12.00 10.54
C ALA A 380 12.24 10.79 11.12
N ALA A 381 11.37 11.04 12.11
CA ALA A 381 10.53 10.02 12.72
C ALA A 381 9.06 10.40 12.60
N VAL A 382 8.25 9.46 12.12
CA VAL A 382 6.79 9.51 12.16
C VAL A 382 6.35 8.60 13.31
N VAL A 383 5.71 9.21 14.30
CA VAL A 383 5.35 8.57 15.57
C VAL A 383 3.83 8.50 15.68
N VAL A 384 3.35 7.32 16.03
CA VAL A 384 2.00 7.07 16.50
C VAL A 384 2.08 7.10 18.03
N PRO A 385 1.62 8.17 18.70
CA PRO A 385 1.73 8.27 20.15
C PRO A 385 0.76 7.30 20.84
N ALA A 386 1.17 6.75 21.98
CA ALA A 386 0.31 5.92 22.81
C ALA A 386 -0.88 6.73 23.36
N ASP A 387 -0.61 7.95 23.86
CA ASP A 387 -1.63 8.92 24.21
C ASP A 387 -2.05 9.75 22.98
N ARG A 388 -3.31 9.59 22.55
CA ARG A 388 -3.86 10.28 21.39
C ARG A 388 -4.10 11.76 21.62
N ALA A 389 -4.22 12.21 22.87
CA ALA A 389 -4.38 13.64 23.19
C ALA A 389 -3.16 14.48 22.77
N LEU A 390 -1.99 13.86 22.61
CA LEU A 390 -0.79 14.53 22.10
C LEU A 390 -0.92 15.02 20.65
N LEU A 391 -1.88 14.48 19.89
CA LEU A 391 -2.16 14.93 18.52
C LEU A 391 -2.78 16.34 18.50
N ASP A 392 -3.52 16.71 19.55
CA ASP A 392 -4.20 18.01 19.67
C ASP A 392 -3.29 19.11 20.24
N GLY A 393 -2.18 18.73 20.88
CA GLY A 393 -1.23 19.66 21.52
C GLY A 393 -0.31 20.43 20.56
N GLY A 394 -0.48 20.26 19.25
CA GLY A 394 0.22 21.01 18.20
C GLY A 394 1.75 20.92 18.25
N ASP A 395 2.41 22.00 17.83
CA ASP A 395 3.86 22.06 17.65
C ASP A 395 4.66 21.97 18.97
N ALA A 396 4.07 22.41 20.08
CA ALA A 396 4.71 22.34 21.40
C ALA A 396 4.77 20.89 21.91
N ALA A 397 3.63 20.18 21.91
CA ALA A 397 3.57 18.78 22.33
C ALA A 397 4.48 17.89 21.47
N ARG A 398 4.45 18.08 20.14
CA ARG A 398 5.34 17.37 19.21
C ARG A 398 6.82 17.59 19.51
N ARG A 399 7.24 18.83 19.78
CA ARG A 399 8.64 19.14 20.12
C ARG A 399 9.03 18.52 21.46
N ALA A 400 8.16 18.60 22.47
CA ALA A 400 8.42 18.01 23.78
C ALA A 400 8.58 16.48 23.70
N LEU A 401 7.69 15.78 22.99
CA LEU A 401 7.81 14.34 22.77
C LEU A 401 9.09 14.00 21.99
N GLY A 402 9.37 14.69 20.89
CA GLY A 402 10.59 14.47 20.10
C GLY A 402 11.87 14.68 20.91
N GLN A 403 11.90 15.63 21.84
CA GLN A 403 13.02 15.83 22.76
C GLN A 403 13.19 14.67 23.73
N ARG A 404 12.10 14.19 24.35
CA ARG A 404 12.14 13.02 25.25
C ARG A 404 12.63 11.77 24.53
N LEU A 405 12.06 11.47 23.36
CA LEU A 405 12.47 10.33 22.53
C LEU A 405 13.93 10.44 22.06
N GLY A 406 14.35 11.63 21.62
CA GLY A 406 15.75 11.89 21.23
C GLY A 406 16.74 11.77 22.39
N ALA A 407 16.34 12.08 23.62
CA ALA A 407 17.16 11.90 24.82
C ALA A 407 17.35 10.42 25.15
N ARG A 408 16.32 9.58 24.98
CA ARG A 408 16.44 8.12 25.18
C ARG A 408 17.37 7.45 24.19
N LEU A 409 17.36 7.91 22.93
CA LEU A 409 18.30 7.42 21.92
C LEU A 409 19.76 7.86 22.19
N ALA A 410 19.99 8.85 23.06
CA ALA A 410 21.32 9.44 23.27
C ALA A 410 22.35 8.46 23.85
N SER A 411 21.90 7.40 24.54
CA SER A 411 22.79 6.40 25.13
C SER A 411 23.43 5.47 24.08
N ALA A 412 22.74 5.27 22.94
CA ALA A 412 23.17 4.36 21.88
C ALA A 412 23.48 5.07 20.54
N HIS A 413 23.10 6.35 20.40
CA HIS A 413 23.18 7.09 19.15
C HIS A 413 23.72 8.52 19.36
N ASP A 414 24.79 8.84 18.64
CA ASP A 414 25.35 10.19 18.55
C ASP A 414 24.31 11.18 18.00
N ALA A 415 24.47 12.47 18.32
CA ALA A 415 23.48 13.51 18.00
C ALA A 415 23.05 13.58 16.53
N VAL A 416 23.99 13.30 15.62
CA VAL A 416 23.80 13.29 14.17
C VAL A 416 23.00 12.09 13.68
N THR A 417 23.07 10.97 14.41
CA THR A 417 22.42 9.70 14.07
C THR A 417 21.02 9.55 14.68
N ARG A 418 20.46 10.64 15.23
CA ARG A 418 19.11 10.69 15.80
C ARG A 418 18.14 11.44 14.90
N PRO A 419 16.83 11.10 14.91
CA PRO A 419 15.82 11.88 14.21
C PRO A 419 15.79 13.35 14.65
N ARG A 420 15.84 14.27 13.69
CA ARG A 420 15.76 15.73 13.91
C ARG A 420 14.38 16.29 13.61
N ARG A 421 13.64 15.65 12.70
CA ARG A 421 12.27 16.01 12.36
C ARG A 421 11.32 14.97 12.95
N TRP A 422 10.24 15.43 13.55
CA TRP A 422 9.24 14.58 14.20
C TRP A 422 7.86 14.92 13.64
N ARG A 423 7.06 13.90 13.35
CA ARG A 423 5.63 14.03 13.00
C ARG A 423 4.82 13.09 13.87
N LEU A 424 3.73 13.60 14.44
CA LEU A 424 2.76 12.78 15.16
C LEU A 424 1.58 12.50 14.24
N VAL A 425 1.14 11.25 14.18
CA VAL A 425 0.01 10.82 13.36
C VAL A 425 -0.89 9.88 14.14
N GLN A 426 -2.17 9.86 13.79
CA GLN A 426 -3.11 8.90 14.38
C GLN A 426 -2.78 7.46 13.95
N ALA A 427 -2.35 7.25 12.70
CA ALA A 427 -1.87 5.97 12.21
C ALA A 427 -0.81 6.19 11.14
N LEU A 428 0.11 5.23 11.00
CA LEU A 428 1.05 5.25 9.88
C LEU A 428 0.28 5.14 8.55
N PRO A 429 0.64 5.95 7.53
CA PRO A 429 -0.02 5.90 6.23
C PRO A 429 0.31 4.57 5.54
N ILE A 430 -0.72 3.84 5.12
CA ILE A 430 -0.61 2.60 4.36
C ILE A 430 -1.14 2.81 2.94
N ASN A 431 -0.53 2.15 1.96
CA ASN A 431 -1.06 2.10 0.60
C ASN A 431 -2.20 1.07 0.47
N ALA A 432 -2.79 0.94 -0.72
CA ALA A 432 -3.85 -0.04 -1.02
C ALA A 432 -3.44 -1.51 -0.72
N GLN A 433 -2.14 -1.79 -0.66
CA GLN A 433 -1.57 -3.10 -0.35
C GLN A 433 -1.29 -3.30 1.16
N GLY A 434 -1.63 -2.32 2.00
CA GLY A 434 -1.38 -2.36 3.45
C GLY A 434 0.08 -2.09 3.85
N LYS A 435 0.93 -1.62 2.92
CA LYS A 435 2.34 -1.31 3.18
C LYS A 435 2.53 0.15 3.53
N VAL A 436 3.41 0.42 4.50
CA VAL A 436 3.90 1.78 4.79
C VAL A 436 5.09 2.05 3.86
N THR A 437 4.95 3.00 2.93
CA THR A 437 5.99 3.31 1.95
C THR A 437 6.77 4.57 2.34
N GLN A 438 8.03 4.67 1.88
CA GLN A 438 8.86 5.86 2.10
C GLN A 438 8.21 7.12 1.50
N ALA A 439 7.61 7.00 0.31
CA ALA A 439 6.89 8.10 -0.33
C ALA A 439 5.72 8.61 0.52
N ALA A 440 4.89 7.70 1.05
CA ALA A 440 3.75 8.06 1.90
C ALA A 440 4.19 8.75 3.19
N LEU A 441 5.30 8.29 3.80
CA LEU A 441 5.88 8.94 4.98
C LEU A 441 6.50 10.30 4.65
N ALA A 442 7.19 10.43 3.51
CA ALA A 442 7.83 11.68 3.10
C ALA A 442 6.81 12.81 2.86
N THR A 443 5.64 12.49 2.32
CA THR A 443 4.53 13.46 2.16
C THR A 443 4.10 14.12 3.48
N LEU A 444 4.27 13.46 4.62
CA LEU A 444 3.96 14.04 5.94
C LEU A 444 4.91 15.19 6.33
N PHE A 445 6.09 15.27 5.71
CA PHE A 445 7.09 16.30 5.97
C PHE A 445 7.10 17.40 4.92
N GLN A 446 6.34 17.25 3.83
CA GLN A 446 6.18 18.32 2.86
C GLN A 446 5.48 19.53 3.50
N PRO A 447 5.91 20.76 3.18
CA PRO A 447 5.28 21.96 3.70
C PRO A 447 3.84 22.07 3.18
N LEU A 448 2.92 22.40 4.09
CA LEU A 448 1.51 22.68 3.78
C LEU A 448 1.28 24.15 3.40
N MET A 449 2.16 25.03 3.88
CA MET A 449 2.13 26.46 3.68
C MET A 449 3.54 26.93 3.30
N PRO A 450 3.66 27.95 2.45
CA PRO A 450 4.95 28.60 2.21
C PRO A 450 5.40 29.36 3.46
N GLU A 451 6.70 29.62 3.55
CA GLU A 451 7.23 30.50 4.59
C GLU A 451 6.87 31.96 4.25
N PRO A 452 6.25 32.70 5.18
CA PRO A 452 5.90 34.09 4.95
C PRO A 452 7.12 35.01 5.17
N VAL A 453 7.31 35.95 4.26
CA VAL A 453 8.17 37.12 4.45
C VAL A 453 7.27 38.31 4.73
N TRP A 454 7.16 38.71 5.99
CA TRP A 454 6.30 39.84 6.39
C TRP A 454 6.93 41.16 5.99
N ASP A 455 6.22 41.94 5.18
CA ASP A 455 6.63 43.30 4.80
C ASP A 455 6.09 44.34 5.79
N GLN A 456 4.83 44.17 6.22
CA GLN A 456 4.18 45.06 7.19
C GLN A 456 3.19 44.29 8.06
N ARG A 457 3.12 44.67 9.35
CA ARG A 457 2.11 44.18 10.30
C ARG A 457 1.68 45.31 11.24
N SER A 458 0.40 45.63 11.25
CA SER A 458 -0.29 46.49 12.23
C SER A 458 -1.39 45.71 12.94
N ALA A 459 -2.18 46.40 13.77
CA ALA A 459 -3.31 45.81 14.48
C ALA A 459 -4.48 45.41 13.55
N ASP A 460 -4.58 46.05 12.39
CA ASP A 460 -5.71 45.99 11.46
C ASP A 460 -5.32 45.67 10.01
N SER A 461 -4.03 45.67 9.67
CA SER A 461 -3.56 45.33 8.32
C SER A 461 -2.22 44.60 8.36
N ALA A 462 -2.01 43.68 7.43
CA ALA A 462 -0.75 42.98 7.27
C ALA A 462 -0.50 42.62 5.82
N THR A 463 0.76 42.74 5.39
CA THR A 463 1.20 42.36 4.04
C THR A 463 2.40 41.43 4.16
N LEU A 464 2.36 40.34 3.41
CA LEU A 464 3.44 39.37 3.35
C LEU A 464 3.67 38.86 1.93
N ARG A 465 4.91 38.50 1.63
CA ARG A 465 5.33 37.82 0.41
C ARG A 465 5.58 36.35 0.69
N MET A 466 5.34 35.53 -0.31
CA MET A 466 5.59 34.09 -0.27
C MET A 466 6.03 33.59 -1.64
N THR A 467 7.00 32.68 -1.66
CA THR A 467 7.36 31.93 -2.85
C THR A 467 6.65 30.59 -2.82
N LEU A 468 5.98 30.23 -3.91
CA LEU A 468 5.28 28.96 -4.01
C LEU A 468 6.25 27.83 -4.36
N ASP A 469 6.93 27.29 -3.35
CA ASP A 469 7.82 26.14 -3.54
C ASP A 469 7.09 24.98 -4.25
N PRO A 470 7.61 24.44 -5.37
CA PRO A 470 7.03 23.28 -6.05
C PRO A 470 6.80 22.05 -5.16
N ALA A 471 7.51 21.92 -4.05
CA ALA A 471 7.36 20.85 -3.08
C ALA A 471 6.17 21.04 -2.11
N LEU A 472 5.43 22.16 -2.19
CA LEU A 472 4.24 22.40 -1.37
C LEU A 472 3.16 21.36 -1.67
N ARG A 473 2.63 20.74 -0.61
CA ARG A 473 1.62 19.66 -0.71
C ARG A 473 0.38 20.04 -1.52
N PRO A 474 -0.17 21.28 -1.48
CA PRO A 474 -1.33 21.66 -2.28
C PRO A 474 -1.16 21.54 -3.79
N PHE A 475 0.07 21.43 -4.31
CA PHE A 475 0.31 21.16 -5.73
C PHE A 475 0.18 19.68 -6.11
N GLN A 476 0.07 18.77 -5.13
CA GLN A 476 -0.06 17.34 -5.38
C GLN A 476 -1.53 16.91 -5.34
N GLY A 477 -1.99 16.22 -6.38
CA GLY A 477 -3.27 15.49 -6.40
C GLY A 477 -4.54 16.31 -6.63
N HIS A 478 -4.50 17.65 -6.58
CA HIS A 478 -5.69 18.47 -6.80
C HIS A 478 -6.01 18.74 -8.28
N PHE A 479 -4.98 18.89 -9.13
CA PHE A 479 -5.15 19.18 -10.55
C PHE A 479 -4.17 18.32 -11.37
N PRO A 480 -4.62 17.17 -11.90
CA PRO A 480 -3.74 16.17 -12.52
C PRO A 480 -3.01 16.64 -13.78
N GLN A 481 -3.56 17.65 -14.46
CA GLN A 481 -3.06 18.13 -15.76
C GLN A 481 -2.13 19.36 -15.62
N ALA A 482 -2.17 20.05 -14.47
CA ALA A 482 -1.35 21.23 -14.21
C ALA A 482 -1.22 21.46 -12.70
N ALA A 483 0.01 21.54 -12.20
CA ALA A 483 0.26 21.93 -10.81
C ALA A 483 -0.18 23.40 -10.61
N ILE A 484 -1.31 23.59 -9.93
CA ILE A 484 -1.87 24.91 -9.61
C ILE A 484 -2.28 24.96 -8.15
N LEU A 485 -2.20 26.14 -7.54
CA LEU A 485 -2.56 26.34 -6.13
C LEU A 485 -4.09 26.39 -5.98
N PRO A 486 -4.73 25.40 -5.34
CA PRO A 486 -6.18 25.34 -5.23
C PRO A 486 -6.74 26.53 -4.45
N GLY A 487 -7.93 27.01 -4.83
CA GLY A 487 -8.58 28.12 -4.14
C GLY A 487 -8.83 27.86 -2.65
N VAL A 488 -9.10 26.60 -2.28
CA VAL A 488 -9.23 26.17 -0.88
C VAL A 488 -7.94 26.34 -0.08
N ALA A 489 -6.78 26.11 -0.70
CA ALA A 489 -5.49 26.34 -0.04
C ALA A 489 -5.24 27.84 0.15
N GLN A 490 -5.55 28.67 -0.85
CA GLN A 490 -5.44 30.13 -0.75
C GLN A 490 -6.31 30.69 0.38
N LEU A 491 -7.53 30.16 0.56
CA LEU A 491 -8.42 30.53 1.66
C LEU A 491 -7.85 30.11 3.03
N ASP A 492 -7.46 28.85 3.18
CA ASP A 492 -6.87 28.33 4.42
C ASP A 492 -5.61 29.13 4.81
N TRP A 493 -4.74 29.42 3.85
CA TRP A 493 -3.54 30.22 4.10
C TRP A 493 -3.86 31.65 4.52
N ALA A 494 -4.86 32.30 3.90
CA ALA A 494 -5.26 33.65 4.27
C ALA A 494 -5.74 33.71 5.73
N VAL A 495 -6.55 32.72 6.15
CA VAL A 495 -7.03 32.62 7.53
C VAL A 495 -5.89 32.32 8.51
N ARG A 496 -5.01 31.37 8.17
CA ARG A 496 -3.88 31.00 9.05
C ARG A 496 -2.88 32.13 9.22
N PHE A 497 -2.51 32.81 8.14
CA PHE A 497 -1.66 34.01 8.22
C PHE A 497 -2.40 35.16 8.92
N GLY A 498 -3.71 35.31 8.71
CA GLY A 498 -4.55 36.23 9.47
C GLY A 498 -4.46 35.99 10.97
N ARG A 499 -4.59 34.73 11.43
CA ARG A 499 -4.44 34.36 12.85
C ARG A 499 -3.03 34.52 13.39
N GLN A 500 -2.00 34.47 12.53
CA GLN A 500 -0.64 34.83 12.92
C GLN A 500 -0.47 36.35 13.08
N ALA A 501 -1.21 37.14 12.28
CA ALA A 501 -1.15 38.60 12.27
C ALA A 501 -2.00 39.25 13.37
N PHE A 502 -3.22 38.74 13.59
CA PHE A 502 -4.27 39.38 14.39
C PHE A 502 -4.88 38.41 15.41
N ALA A 503 -5.41 38.96 16.51
CA ALA A 503 -6.24 38.22 17.45
C ALA A 503 -7.65 38.04 16.88
N MET A 504 -7.90 36.88 16.28
CA MET A 504 -9.18 36.56 15.62
C MET A 504 -9.98 35.53 16.43
N PRO A 505 -11.33 35.62 16.43
CA PRO A 505 -12.20 34.60 17.01
C PRO A 505 -11.97 33.20 16.41
N ALA A 506 -12.26 32.18 17.21
CA ALA A 506 -12.05 30.79 16.80
C ALA A 506 -13.08 30.29 15.78
N GLY A 507 -14.33 30.77 15.87
CA GLY A 507 -15.45 30.31 15.05
C GLY A 507 -15.51 30.96 13.68
N PHE A 508 -15.61 30.13 12.65
CA PHE A 508 -15.90 30.56 11.28
C PHE A 508 -17.42 30.66 11.10
N LEU A 509 -17.90 31.78 10.54
CA LEU A 509 -19.33 31.95 10.23
C LEU A 509 -19.64 31.77 8.75
N ARG A 510 -18.99 32.56 7.89
CA ARG A 510 -19.25 32.56 6.44
C ARG A 510 -18.10 33.19 5.65
N MET A 511 -18.19 33.06 4.33
CA MET A 511 -17.32 33.76 3.38
C MET A 511 -18.16 34.62 2.45
N ASP A 512 -17.73 35.86 2.25
CA ASP A 512 -18.42 36.84 1.42
C ASP A 512 -17.53 37.24 0.23
N ALA A 513 -18.13 37.30 -0.97
CA ALA A 513 -17.49 37.82 -2.19
C ALA A 513 -16.13 37.21 -2.57
N VAL A 514 -15.93 35.91 -2.31
CA VAL A 514 -14.71 35.20 -2.71
C VAL A 514 -14.63 35.07 -4.24
N LYS A 515 -13.51 35.49 -4.82
CA LYS A 515 -13.23 35.42 -6.25
C LYS A 515 -11.85 34.83 -6.50
N PHE A 516 -11.74 33.92 -7.45
CA PHE A 516 -10.49 33.39 -7.98
C PHE A 516 -10.37 33.83 -9.44
N GLN A 517 -9.36 34.65 -9.75
CA GLN A 517 -9.24 35.34 -11.03
C GLN A 517 -8.06 34.80 -11.86
N HIS A 518 -6.91 34.60 -11.23
CA HIS A 518 -5.71 34.07 -11.89
C HIS A 518 -5.17 32.84 -11.18
N VAL A 519 -4.66 31.91 -11.97
CA VAL A 519 -4.00 30.70 -11.51
C VAL A 519 -2.63 31.05 -10.93
N ALA A 520 -2.33 30.57 -9.73
CA ALA A 520 -0.98 30.61 -9.16
C ALA A 520 -0.30 29.25 -9.35
N ARG A 521 0.96 29.26 -9.79
CA ARG A 521 1.76 28.09 -10.20
C ARG A 521 2.99 27.90 -9.31
N PRO A 522 3.58 26.70 -9.29
CA PRO A 522 4.88 26.48 -8.66
C PRO A 522 5.93 27.49 -9.14
N GLY A 523 6.66 28.06 -8.19
CA GLY A 523 7.70 29.08 -8.40
C GLY A 523 7.19 30.52 -8.42
N ASP A 524 5.88 30.76 -8.44
CA ASP A 524 5.34 32.13 -8.39
C ASP A 524 5.66 32.80 -7.05
N GLU A 525 5.91 34.11 -7.09
CA GLU A 525 5.98 34.97 -5.91
C GLU A 525 4.65 35.69 -5.74
N LEU A 526 3.96 35.40 -4.63
CA LEU A 526 2.69 36.03 -4.28
C LEU A 526 2.87 37.03 -3.15
N THR A 527 2.14 38.15 -3.25
CA THR A 527 1.91 39.07 -2.15
C THR A 527 0.49 38.87 -1.64
N LEU A 528 0.35 38.57 -0.35
CA LEU A 528 -0.90 38.47 0.36
C LEU A 528 -1.09 39.71 1.24
N GLN A 529 -2.13 40.47 0.96
CA GLN A 529 -2.62 41.55 1.79
C GLN A 529 -3.81 41.07 2.62
N LEU A 530 -3.80 41.40 3.91
CA LEU A 530 -4.82 41.04 4.89
C LEU A 530 -5.26 42.30 5.64
N ASP A 531 -6.57 42.53 5.73
CA ASP A 531 -7.15 43.62 6.52
C ASP A 531 -8.19 43.06 7.49
N TRP A 532 -8.06 43.40 8.77
CA TRP A 532 -8.88 42.89 9.87
C TRP A 532 -9.77 43.99 10.47
N ASP A 533 -11.08 43.81 10.33
CA ASP A 533 -12.11 44.63 10.98
C ASP A 533 -12.57 43.91 12.25
N ALA A 534 -11.94 44.23 13.38
CA ALA A 534 -12.23 43.62 14.67
C ALA A 534 -13.68 43.85 15.15
N ALA A 535 -14.27 45.01 14.81
CA ALA A 535 -15.63 45.35 15.24
C ALA A 535 -16.69 44.47 14.52
N ARG A 536 -16.40 44.03 13.30
CA ARG A 536 -17.30 43.18 12.52
C ARG A 536 -16.86 41.72 12.44
N GLY A 537 -15.69 41.39 12.97
CA GLY A 537 -15.10 40.05 12.87
C GLY A 537 -14.74 39.66 11.43
N VAL A 538 -14.36 40.62 10.58
CA VAL A 538 -14.16 40.37 9.14
C VAL A 538 -12.68 40.46 8.75
N LEU A 539 -12.16 39.37 8.20
CA LEU A 539 -10.86 39.32 7.53
C LEU A 539 -11.05 39.49 6.02
N THR A 540 -10.55 40.59 5.46
CA THR A 540 -10.44 40.76 4.01
C THR A 540 -9.07 40.30 3.55
N PHE A 541 -9.00 39.54 2.46
CA PHE A 541 -7.74 39.08 1.89
C PHE A 541 -7.64 39.37 0.39
N ARG A 542 -6.42 39.56 -0.09
CA ARG A 542 -6.11 39.72 -1.52
C ARG A 542 -4.73 39.16 -1.86
N TYR A 543 -4.68 38.23 -2.81
CA TYR A 543 -3.45 37.68 -3.40
C TYR A 543 -3.13 38.37 -4.72
N THR A 544 -1.90 38.82 -4.88
CA THR A 544 -1.40 39.47 -6.09
C THR A 544 -0.02 38.97 -6.50
N SER A 545 0.31 39.05 -7.79
CA SER A 545 1.65 38.84 -8.32
C SER A 545 1.87 39.76 -9.54
N ARG A 546 3.01 39.59 -10.23
CA ARG A 546 3.24 40.20 -11.56
C ARG A 546 2.18 39.84 -12.61
N HIS A 547 1.44 38.75 -12.39
CA HIS A 547 0.38 38.26 -13.28
C HIS A 547 -1.01 38.84 -12.94
N GLY A 548 -1.10 39.69 -11.92
CA GLY A 548 -2.35 40.34 -11.49
C GLY A 548 -2.91 39.76 -10.19
N VAL A 549 -4.22 39.91 -9.99
CA VAL A 549 -4.91 39.43 -8.79
C VAL A 549 -5.24 37.95 -8.94
N HIS A 550 -4.78 37.11 -8.01
CA HIS A 550 -5.07 35.68 -8.04
C HIS A 550 -6.38 35.35 -7.33
N ALA A 551 -6.54 35.85 -6.11
CA ALA A 551 -7.75 35.66 -5.33
C ALA A 551 -8.02 36.85 -4.40
N SER A 552 -9.28 37.04 -4.05
CA SER A 552 -9.69 38.03 -3.05
C SER A 552 -11.01 37.61 -2.41
N GLY A 553 -11.25 38.02 -1.17
CA GLY A 553 -12.53 37.75 -0.52
C GLY A 553 -12.56 38.25 0.92
N LYS A 554 -13.67 37.98 1.59
CA LYS A 554 -13.87 38.28 3.00
C LYS A 554 -14.27 37.01 3.75
N VAL A 555 -13.73 36.84 4.94
CA VAL A 555 -14.05 35.73 5.85
C VAL A 555 -14.56 36.31 7.16
N VAL A 556 -15.72 35.87 7.61
CA VAL A 556 -16.38 36.38 8.81
C VAL A 556 -16.24 35.37 9.94
N PHE A 557 -15.83 35.86 11.11
CA PHE A 557 -15.59 35.08 12.32
C PHE A 557 -16.44 35.60 13.48
N ALA A 558 -16.79 34.71 14.39
CA ALA A 558 -17.37 35.03 15.69
C ALA A 558 -16.93 33.95 16.70
N ASP A 559 -17.03 34.25 17.98
CA ASP A 559 -16.89 33.20 18.99
C ASP A 559 -18.12 32.28 18.94
N VAL A 560 -17.90 31.00 19.20
CA VAL A 560 -18.96 30.01 19.25
C VAL A 560 -19.51 30.04 20.67
N ASP A 561 -20.78 30.38 20.84
CA ASP A 561 -21.50 30.31 22.12
C ASP A 561 -21.56 28.88 22.67
#